data_AF-A0A7C6VWF1-F1
#
_entry.id   AF-A0A7C6VWF1-F1
#
_cell.length_a   1.000
_cell.length_b   1.000
_cell.length_c   1.000
_cell.angle_alpha   90.00
_cell.angle_beta   90.00
_cell.angle_gamma   90.00
#
_symmetry.space_group_name_H-M   'P 1'
#
loop_
_entity.id
_entity.type
_entity.pdbx_description
1 polymer ?
#
loop_
_entity_poly.entity_id
_entity_poly.type
_entity_poly.pdbx_seq_one_letter_code
_entity_poly.pdbx_strand_id
1 'polypeptide(L)' 'MKSGLTLGIETSCDETAAAVIKDGREILSNVVLSQIDIH' A
#
# COMPACT_ATOMS: atom_id res chain seq x y z
N MET A 1 -1.03 -5.59 24.10
CA MET A 1 -1.40 -4.68 22.99
C MET A 1 -2.22 -5.50 22.00
N LYS A 2 -3.35 -5.02 21.48
CA LYS A 2 -4.16 -5.76 20.49
C LYS A 2 -3.45 -5.73 19.14
N SER A 3 -3.48 -6.86 18.43
CA SER A 3 -3.02 -6.91 17.04
C SER A 3 -4.02 -6.16 16.15
N GLY A 4 -3.51 -5.37 15.21
CA GLY A 4 -4.29 -4.52 14.32
C GLY A 4 -3.81 -4.60 12.87
N LEU A 5 -4.74 -4.34 11.95
CA LEU A 5 -4.46 -4.21 10.52
C LEU A 5 -4.63 -2.75 10.10
N THR A 6 -3.67 -2.26 9.31
CA THR A 6 -3.71 -0.95 8.66
C THR A 6 -3.85 -1.15 7.16
N LEU A 7 -4.79 -0.45 6.53
CA LEU A 7 -4.90 -0.33 5.08
C LEU A 7 -4.25 0.98 4.64
N GLY A 8 -3.16 0.88 3.87
CA GLY A 8 -2.53 2.01 3.19
C GLY A 8 -3.07 2.14 1.77
N ILE A 9 -3.35 3.38 1.35
CA ILE A 9 -3.73 3.74 -0.01
C ILE A 9 -2.82 4.89 -0.45
N GLU A 10 -2.22 4.74 -1.63
CA GLU A 10 -1.36 5.76 -2.27
C GLU A 10 -1.88 6.01 -3.68
N THR A 11 -2.04 7.27 -4.06
CA THR A 11 -2.63 7.70 -5.35
C THR A 11 -1.94 8.95 -5.91
N SER A 12 -0.66 9.14 -5.63
CA SER A 12 0.11 10.25 -6.19
C SER A 12 0.48 10.04 -7.66
N CYS A 13 0.93 11.13 -8.31
CA CYS A 13 1.17 11.29 -9.76
C CYS A 13 1.41 10.01 -10.57
N ASP A 14 2.45 9.24 -10.21
CA ASP A 14 3.02 8.22 -11.10
C ASP A 14 2.74 6.80 -10.63
N GLU A 15 2.08 6.63 -9.46
CA GLU A 15 1.72 5.32 -8.91
C GLU A 15 0.36 5.32 -8.23
N THR A 16 -0.38 4.24 -8.44
CA THR A 16 -1.52 3.87 -7.60
C THR A 16 -1.18 2.59 -6.83
N ALA A 17 -1.30 2.60 -5.50
CA ALA A 17 -0.95 1.45 -4.67
C ALA A 17 -1.89 1.22 -3.48
N ALA A 18 -1.94 -0.04 -3.03
CA ALA A 18 -2.64 -0.45 -1.81
C ALA A 18 -1.86 -1.51 -1.05
N ALA A 19 -1.82 -1.39 0.28
CA ALA A 19 -1.10 -2.31 1.14
C ALA A 19 -1.86 -2.63 2.44
N VAL A 20 -1.71 -3.86 2.94
CA VAL A 20 -2.21 -4.28 4.26
C VAL A 20 -1.02 -4.56 5.17
N ILE A 21 -0.95 -3.83 6.29
CA ILE A 21 0.14 -3.93 7.26
C ILE A 21 -0.40 -4.43 8.59
N LYS A 22 0.22 -5.48 9.14
CA LYS A 22 -0.06 -5.97 10.48
C LYS A 22 0.87 -5.30 11.48
N ASP A 23 0.28 -4.73 12.52
CA ASP A 23 0.98 -4.13 13.66
C ASP A 23 2.05 -3.09 13.27
N GLY A 24 1.87 -2.43 12.11
CA GLY A 24 2.80 -1.45 11.55
C GLY A 24 4.18 -1.99 11.15
N ARG A 25 4.37 -3.31 11.11
CA ARG A 25 5.70 -3.95 10.96
C ARG A 25 5.76 -5.01 9.87
N GLU A 26 4.68 -5.75 9.67
CA GLU A 26 4.64 -6.85 8.71
C GLU A 26 3.71 -6.50 7.54
N ILE A 27 4.23 -6.53 6.33
CA ILE A 27 3.44 -6.32 5.11
C ILE A 27 2.80 -7.67 4.74
N LEU A 28 1.47 -7.73 4.76
CA LEU A 28 0.71 -8.92 4.38
C LEU A 28 0.33 -8.91 2.89
N SER A 29 0.15 -7.73 2.32
CA SER A 29 -0.13 -7.53 0.90
C SER A 29 0.38 -6.17 0.47
N ASN A 30 0.88 -6.08 -0.75
CA ASN A 30 1.32 -4.84 -1.39
C ASN A 30 1.13 -4.97 -2.90
N VAL A 31 0.28 -4.12 -3.48
CA VAL A 31 0.04 -4.05 -4.92
C VAL A 31 0.32 -2.62 -5.37
N VAL A 32 1.14 -2.50 -6.40
CA VAL A 32 1.53 -1.23 -7.01
C VAL A 32 1.22 -1.31 -8.50
N LEU A 33 0.52 -0.30 -9.01
CA LEU A 33 0.31 -0.05 -10.43
C LEU A 33 1.08 1.21 -10.80
N SER A 34 2.14 1.04 -11.61
CA SER A 34 2.87 2.17 -12.16
C SER A 34 2.08 2.82 -13.29
N GLN A 35 2.10 4.15 -13.32
CA GLN A 35 1.52 4.98 -14.39
C GLN A 35 2.62 5.64 -15.24
N ILE A 36 3.90 5.26 -15.07
CA ILE A 36 5.05 5.82 -15.79
C ILE A 36 4.87 5.69 -17.32
N ASP A 37 4.30 4.58 -17.79
CA ASP A 37 4.12 4.34 -19.23
C ASP A 37 3.06 5.25 -19.90
N ILE A 38 2.22 5.92 -19.10
CA ILE A 38 1.08 6.72 -19.58
C ILE A 38 1.18 8.20 -19.18
N HIS A 39 2.27 8.60 -18.53
CA HIS A 39 2.53 9.99 -18.13
C HIS A 39 3.18 10.79 -19.27
#